data_AF-A0A1H5W7H0-F1
#
_entry.id   AF-A0A1H5W7H0-F1
#
_cell.length_a   1.000
_cell.length_b   1.000
_cell.length_c   1.000
_cell.angle_alpha   90.00
_cell.angle_beta   90.00
_cell.angle_gamma   90.00
#
_symmetry.space_group_name_H-M   'P 1'
#
loop_
_entity.id
_entity.type
_entity.pdbx_description
1 polymer ?
#
loop_
_entity_poly.entity_id
_entity_poly.type
_entity_poly.pdbx_seq_one_letter_code
_entity_poly.pdbx_strand_id
1 'polypeptide(L)'
;MKCSICQWVKIVDMNNEALTEQLFVHGEIEGAALTVGASVVTHSLGLKKFEVVYDKREGIESARFKVVDIEVDMLQHPFTTRAYLEPQVLIIGQHDVGETE
;
A
#
# COMPACT_ATOMS: atom_id res chain seq x y z
N MET A 1 0.58 -9.26 19.16
CA MET A 1 0.60 -7.85 18.73
C MET A 1 0.39 -7.83 17.24
N LYS A 2 -0.63 -7.10 16.76
CA LYS A 2 -1.00 -7.04 15.36
C LYS A 2 -0.31 -5.84 14.72
N CYS A 3 0.34 -6.05 13.57
CA CYS A 3 0.95 -4.98 12.80
C CYS A 3 0.21 -4.84 11.48
N SER A 4 -0.44 -3.71 11.24
CA SER A 4 -1.05 -3.39 9.95
C SER A 4 0.03 -2.92 8.98
N ILE A 5 0.00 -3.42 7.75
CA ILE A 5 0.92 -2.99 6.70
C ILE A 5 0.22 -1.96 5.85
N CYS A 6 0.75 -0.75 5.84
CA CYS A 6 0.15 0.39 5.18
C CYS A 6 1.09 0.97 4.13
N GLN A 7 0.55 1.60 3.10
CA GLN A 7 1.32 2.28 2.07
C GLN A 7 0.59 3.55 1.65
N TRP A 8 1.31 4.68 1.65
CA TRP A 8 0.78 5.91 1.07
C TRP A 8 0.78 5.80 -0.45
N VAL A 9 -0.38 6.02 -1.06
CA VAL A 9 -0.55 5.92 -2.50
C VAL A 9 -1.09 7.25 -3.01
N LYS A 10 -0.29 7.89 -3.86
CA LYS A 10 -0.67 9.12 -4.54
C LYS A 10 -1.20 8.79 -5.93
N ILE A 11 -2.41 9.23 -6.21
CA ILE A 11 -3.01 9.12 -7.54
C ILE A 11 -2.77 10.44 -8.28
N VAL A 12 -2.17 10.35 -9.46
CA VAL A 12 -1.85 11.50 -10.31
C VAL A 12 -2.44 11.34 -11.70
N ASP A 13 -2.60 12.46 -12.41
CA ASP A 13 -2.93 12.45 -13.84
C ASP A 13 -1.67 12.20 -14.72
N MET A 14 -1.84 12.20 -16.04
CA MET A 14 -0.74 12.02 -17.00
C MET A 14 0.29 13.17 -17.00
N ASN A 15 -0.04 14.31 -16.40
CA ASN A 15 0.85 15.47 -16.24
C ASN A 15 1.51 15.51 -14.86
N ASN A 16 1.37 14.44 -14.07
CA ASN A 16 1.87 14.33 -12.69
C ASN A 16 1.22 15.32 -11.71
N GLU A 17 0.02 15.81 -12.02
CA GLU A 17 -0.79 16.60 -11.10
C GLU A 17 -1.46 15.67 -10.07
N ALA A 18 -1.29 15.98 -8.78
CA ALA A 18 -1.84 15.16 -7.70
C ALA A 18 -3.36 15.34 -7.61
N LEU A 19 -4.08 14.24 -7.77
CA LEU A 19 -5.54 14.21 -7.69
C LEU A 19 -6.01 13.83 -6.30
N THR A 20 -5.42 12.78 -5.73
CA THR A 20 -5.70 12.34 -4.37
C THR A 20 -4.50 11.59 -3.78
N GLU A 21 -4.45 11.51 -2.46
CA GLU A 21 -3.49 10.71 -1.72
C GLU A 21 -4.25 9.96 -0.64
N GLN A 22 -4.03 8.65 -0.57
CA GLN A 22 -4.75 7.79 0.37
C GLN A 22 -3.84 6.75 0.97
N LEU A 23 -4.18 6.31 2.18
CA LEU A 23 -3.51 5.22 2.86
C LEU A 23 -4.13 3.90 2.43
N PHE A 24 -3.39 3.08 1.70
CA PHE A 24 -3.80 1.73 1.35
C PHE A 24 -3.33 0.74 2.43
N VAL A 25 -4.23 -0.11 2.93
CA VAL A 25 -3.91 -1.12 3.95
C VAL A 25 -3.82 -2.48 3.29
N HIS A 26 -2.61 -3.04 3.24
CA HIS A 26 -2.35 -4.34 2.62
C HIS A 26 -2.93 -5.51 3.44
N GLY A 27 -3.01 -5.33 4.76
CA GLY A 27 -3.51 -6.33 5.71
C GLY A 27 -2.82 -6.26 7.06
N GLU A 28 -2.97 -7.31 7.86
CA GLU A 28 -2.32 -7.46 9.17
C GLU A 28 -1.37 -8.66 9.17
N ILE A 29 -0.24 -8.52 9.85
CA ILE A 29 0.67 -9.65 10.14
C ILE A 29 0.68 -9.87 11.65
N GLU A 30 0.47 -11.12 12.06
CA GLU A 30 0.58 -11.52 13.46
C GLU A 30 1.98 -12.05 13.77
N GLY A 31 2.56 -11.62 14.89
CA GLY A 31 3.77 -12.23 15.45
C GLY A 31 5.10 -11.84 14.80
N ALA A 32 5.10 -11.03 13.73
CA ALA A 32 6.33 -10.52 13.12
C ALA A 32 6.77 -9.18 13.73
N ALA A 33 7.98 -9.12 14.28
CA ALA A 33 8.65 -7.87 14.60
C ALA A 33 9.25 -7.28 13.31
N LEU A 34 8.45 -6.50 12.57
CA LEU A 34 8.96 -5.72 11.45
C LEU A 34 9.91 -4.64 11.96
N THR A 35 10.93 -4.35 11.16
CA THR A 35 11.90 -3.28 11.41
C THR A 35 11.95 -2.36 10.21
N VAL A 36 12.28 -1.09 10.45
CA VAL A 36 12.60 -0.16 9.36
C VAL A 36 13.78 -0.73 8.58
N GLY A 37 13.63 -0.80 7.26
CA GLY A 37 14.59 -1.42 6.36
C GLY A 37 14.26 -2.85 5.94
N ALA A 38 13.32 -3.52 6.62
CA ALA A 38 12.79 -4.79 6.15
C ALA A 38 12.06 -4.64 4.81
N SER A 39 11.83 -5.75 4.11
CA SER A 39 11.03 -5.78 2.89
C SER A 39 9.74 -6.55 3.11
N VAL A 40 8.65 -6.03 2.57
CA VAL A 40 7.37 -6.73 2.43
C VAL A 40 7.16 -7.06 0.96
N VAL A 41 6.72 -8.28 0.67
CA VAL A 41 6.34 -8.72 -0.67
C VAL A 41 4.83 -8.85 -0.71
N THR A 42 4.19 -8.19 -1.68
CA THR A 42 2.73 -8.13 -1.83
C THR A 42 2.37 -8.01 -3.31
N HIS A 43 1.08 -8.04 -3.63
CA HIS A 43 0.63 -7.77 -5.00
C HIS A 43 0.91 -6.31 -5.38
N SER A 44 1.25 -6.09 -6.65
CA SER A 44 1.34 -4.74 -7.21
C SER A 44 0.00 -4.01 -7.05
N LEU A 45 0.04 -2.70 -6.86
CA LEU A 45 -1.16 -1.87 -6.77
C LEU A 45 -1.52 -1.30 -8.14
N GLY A 46 -2.82 -1.20 -8.39
CA GLY A 46 -3.41 -0.59 -9.57
C GLY A 46 -4.64 0.24 -9.20
N LEU A 47 -5.30 0.78 -10.23
CA LEU A 47 -6.46 1.64 -10.09
C LEU A 47 -7.70 1.00 -10.70
N LYS A 48 -8.79 0.97 -9.93
CA LYS A 48 -10.14 0.73 -10.43
C LYS A 48 -10.91 2.04 -10.30
N LYS A 49 -10.98 2.81 -11.39
CA LYS A 49 -11.42 4.22 -11.38
C LYS A 49 -10.48 5.07 -10.51
N PHE A 50 -10.91 5.49 -9.33
CA PHE A 50 -10.09 6.25 -8.37
C PHE A 50 -9.77 5.44 -7.10
N GLU A 51 -10.13 4.16 -7.09
CA GLU A 51 -9.86 3.27 -5.97
C GLU A 51 -8.56 2.52 -6.20
N VAL A 52 -7.66 2.57 -5.21
CA VAL A 52 -6.45 1.77 -5.19
C VAL A 52 -6.81 0.33 -4.85
N VAL A 53 -6.46 -0.59 -5.74
CA VAL A 53 -6.73 -2.02 -5.61
C VAL A 53 -5.47 -2.83 -5.88
N TYR A 54 -5.50 -4.13 -5.56
CA TYR A 54 -4.47 -5.05 -6.03
C TYR A 54 -4.63 -5.33 -7.53
N ASP A 55 -3.53 -5.22 -8.27
CA ASP A 55 -3.44 -5.69 -9.64
C ASP A 55 -3.24 -7.21 -9.65
N LYS A 56 -4.33 -7.92 -9.97
CA LYS A 56 -4.38 -9.39 -10.01
C LYS A 56 -4.39 -9.93 -11.44
N ARG A 57 -4.06 -9.11 -12.45
CA ARG A 57 -3.98 -9.56 -13.85
C ARG A 57 -2.91 -10.66 -13.98
N GLU A 58 -3.19 -11.66 -14.82
CA GLU A 58 -2.22 -12.74 -15.07
C GLU A 58 -0.91 -12.16 -15.61
N GLY A 59 0.22 -12.66 -15.10
CA GLY A 59 1.55 -12.22 -15.49
C GLY A 59 2.09 -11.00 -14.74
N ILE A 60 1.30 -10.37 -13.86
CA ILE A 60 1.81 -9.31 -12.98
C ILE A 60 2.63 -9.94 -11.85
N GLU A 61 3.90 -9.56 -11.79
CA GLU A 61 4.80 -9.99 -10.72
C GLU A 61 4.45 -9.36 -9.38
N SER A 62 4.81 -10.05 -8.29
CA SER A 62 4.70 -9.50 -6.95
C SER A 62 5.67 -8.33 -6.77
N ALA A 63 5.21 -7.30 -6.09
CA ALA A 63 6.01 -6.13 -5.77
C ALA A 63 6.70 -6.32 -4.42
N ARG A 64 7.93 -5.82 -4.33
CA ARG A 64 8.69 -5.75 -3.09
C ARG A 64 8.80 -4.29 -2.67
N PHE A 65 8.40 -4.00 -1.44
CA PHE A 65 8.49 -2.67 -0.87
C PHE A 65 9.30 -2.67 0.41
N LYS A 66 10.08 -1.61 0.63
CA LYS A 66 10.80 -1.39 1.88
C LYS A 66 9.87 -0.80 2.94
N VAL A 67 9.97 -1.30 4.18
CA VAL A 67 9.39 -0.63 5.35
C VAL A 67 10.24 0.59 5.66
N VAL A 68 9.65 1.79 5.58
CA VAL A 68 10.34 3.06 5.79
C VAL A 68 10.03 3.67 7.15
N ASP A 69 8.90 3.31 7.76
CA ASP A 69 8.49 3.82 9.07
C ASP A 69 7.62 2.81 9.84
N ILE A 70 7.59 2.94 11.17
CA ILE A 70 6.72 2.16 12.06
C ILE A 70 6.09 3.10 13.09
N GLU A 71 4.76 3.15 13.10
CA GLU A 71 3.95 3.91 14.06
C GLU A 71 3.38 2.96 15.12
N VAL A 72 3.36 3.41 16.37
CA VAL A 72 2.64 2.74 17.47
C VAL A 72 1.56 3.68 17.98
N ASP A 73 0.31 3.31 17.78
CA ASP A 73 -0.84 4.05 18.31
C ASP A 73 -1.04 3.67 19.78
N MET A 74 -0.74 4.64 20.66
CA MET A 74 -0.90 4.52 22.11
C MET A 74 -2.21 5.13 22.64
N LEU A 75 -3.05 5.69 21.78
CA LEU A 75 -4.30 6.35 22.17
C LEU A 75 -5.43 5.34 22.43
N GLN A 76 -5.35 4.14 21.84
CA GLN A 76 -6.36 3.09 21.98
C GLN A 76 -5.75 1.79 22.52
N HIS A 77 -6.52 1.05 23.32
CA HIS A 77 -6.14 -0.26 23.85
C HIS A 77 -6.97 -1.38 23.19
N PRO A 78 -6.34 -2.49 22.75
CA PRO A 78 -4.91 -2.75 22.79
C PRO A 78 -4.12 -1.83 21.83
N PHE A 79 -2.88 -1.50 22.20
CA PHE A 79 -2.00 -0.71 21.32
C PHE A 79 -1.88 -1.38 19.96
N THR A 80 -1.96 -0.57 18.90
CA THR A 80 -1.84 -1.05 17.52
C THR A 80 -0.54 -0.55 16.91
N THR A 81 0.00 -1.31 15.96
CA THR A 81 1.22 -0.94 15.24
C THR A 81 0.93 -0.90 13.76
N ARG A 82 1.46 0.11 13.08
CA ARG A 82 1.39 0.24 11.63
C ARG A 82 2.81 0.30 11.08
N ALA A 83 3.13 -0.55 10.12
CA ALA A 83 4.35 -0.44 9.34
C ALA A 83 4.02 0.24 8.01
N TYR A 84 4.74 1.30 7.68
CA TYR A 84 4.58 2.04 6.44
C TYR A 84 5.62 1.59 5.42
N LEU A 85 5.12 1.17 4.27
CA LEU A 85 5.92 0.88 3.09
C LEU A 85 6.30 2.18 2.38
N GLU A 86 7.34 2.12 1.55
CA GLU A 86 7.69 3.22 0.67
C GLU A 86 6.48 3.69 -0.16
N PRO A 87 6.25 5.02 -0.27
CA PRO A 87 5.07 5.54 -0.94
C PRO A 87 5.10 5.21 -2.43
N GLN A 88 3.92 5.01 -3.00
CA GLN A 88 3.77 4.69 -4.42
C GLN A 88 2.95 5.76 -5.14
N VAL A 89 3.30 6.03 -6.39
CA VAL A 89 2.54 6.89 -7.29
C VAL A 89 1.83 6.03 -8.32
N LEU A 90 0.51 6.20 -8.45
CA LEU A 90 -0.30 5.58 -9.49
C LEU A 90 -0.81 6.64 -10.45
N ILE A 91 -0.54 6.45 -11.73
CA ILE A 91 -0.93 7.36 -12.81
C ILE A 91 -2.23 6.83 -13.44
N ILE A 92 -3.29 7.65 -13.43
CA ILE A 92 -4.56 7.33 -14.10
C ILE A 92 -4.32 7.05 -15.58
N GLY A 93 -5.00 6.05 -16.14
CA GLY A 93 -4.83 5.59 -17.52
C GLY A 93 -3.64 4.64 -17.74
N GLN A 94 -2.59 4.73 -16.93
CA GLN A 94 -1.46 3.77 -16.99
C GLN A 94 -1.65 2.59 -16.04
N HIS A 95 -2.13 2.87 -14.83
CA HIS A 95 -2.30 1.88 -13.77
C HIS A 95 -3.74 1.36 -13.68
N ASP A 96 -4.59 1.66 -14.66
CA ASP A 96 -5.96 1.16 -14.69
C ASP A 96 -5.97 -0.35 -14.91
N VAL A 97 -6.58 -1.07 -13.96
CA VAL A 97 -6.72 -2.55 -13.99
C VAL A 97 -8.06 -3.01 -14.56
N GLY A 98 -8.92 -2.06 -14.96
CA GLY A 98 -10.22 -2.32 -15.58
C GLY A 98 -11.29 -2.84 -14.60
N GLU A 99 -12.50 -3.09 -15.11
CA GLU A 99 -13.54 -3.84 -14.39
C GLU A 99 -13.25 -5.33 -14.46
N THR A 100 -12.17 -5.80 -13.83
CA THR A 100 -12.10 -7.24 -13.53
C THR A 100 -12.96 -7.51 -12.30
N GLU A 101 -13.91 -8.43 -12.49
CA GLU A 101 -14.91 -8.92 -11.53
C GLU A 101 -14.28 -9.66 -10.34
#